data_AF-A0A9E5DDZ8-F1
#
_entry.id   AF-A0A9E5DDZ8-F1
#
_cell.length_a   1.000
_cell.length_b   1.000
_cell.length_c   1.000
_cell.angle_alpha   90.00
_cell.angle_beta   90.00
_cell.angle_gamma   90.00
#
_symmetry.space_group_name_H-M   'P 1'
#
loop_
_entity.id
_entity.type
_entity.pdbx_description
1 polymer ?
#
loop_
_entity_poly.entity_id
_entity_poly.type
_entity_poly.pdbx_seq_one_letter_code
_entity_poly.pdbx_strand_id
1 'polypeptide(L)'
;MALALNLVIALSMLAVMFYVVYEVEKWRSDRRVLIALYLLGGMLTMNLGAYLYVAYHNEFYFLAINGAYMFFGLLAIMNVKGIKERGAAIVYPLFSAMMVSSEVLMGSLLYTLSTGKPATFDYSVDNPWFVGVMVAEMVFAISISKINSITLKRLLIALLLLMPWFPLILPTRVVFWGSSAVMIGSTVLIYETLYDQRLRATQDTFTVLELMGIFTLMMIGSFIYYLTESFTVYNASMVIAMIWYFYRLLAGPNPIKGNYLRQPKLAFSIIFLTFVMEFFMGSVLDFVENVFSPGINGFLSSLTLPLQPLNNPINFLWDGIDIVGTVLGSAWFLIMMGIEMGFLAFRKMMEIRVRETKIRMLLMILAYFIYSVYLSIFSPIAPIAAYIPYMWSMGIGTLGAVSNSVVLGLLGTYAIYGALSFLFGSRNLCAVTCTAPMMYQGNFYDSLKVYNRSSRVGKKLLTSRISPWVRGVALGVSMLVLASAVISYLNSESIIRFTVYSVDISFLIYFIWFDILWYIIFISIPFLGTFACVTTGYCYWGVFNQAVSRIGLFRLKVRDPETCVKCKTVDCANACPVGLTDMRGWFIKKGEFKSFKCIGIGECVDVCPYNNIYFYDVRNWIKEKLRSKR
;
A
#
# COMPACT_ATOMS: atom_id res chain seq x y z
N MET A 1 3.17 -33.17 33.82
CA MET A 1 2.87 -32.22 34.92
C MET A 1 3.05 -30.76 34.49
N ALA A 2 4.18 -30.37 33.89
CA ALA A 2 4.43 -28.99 33.44
C ALA A 2 3.39 -28.44 32.44
N LEU A 3 2.98 -29.22 31.42
CA LEU A 3 1.95 -28.78 30.47
C LEU A 3 0.58 -28.50 31.14
N ALA A 4 0.19 -29.36 32.08
CA ALA A 4 -1.08 -29.22 32.81
C ALA A 4 -1.06 -27.99 33.72
N LEU A 5 0.07 -27.71 34.38
CA LEU A 5 0.25 -26.49 35.18
C LEU A 5 0.16 -25.23 34.31
N ASN A 6 0.85 -25.22 33.16
CA ASN A 6 0.81 -24.08 32.22
C ASN A 6 -0.60 -23.83 31.70
N LEU A 7 -1.34 -24.89 31.38
CA LEU A 7 -2.73 -24.81 30.95
C LEU A 7 -3.65 -24.26 32.04
N VAL A 8 -3.47 -24.69 33.30
CA VAL A 8 -4.24 -24.15 34.43
C VAL A 8 -3.95 -22.66 34.64
N ILE A 9 -2.68 -22.24 34.58
CA ILE A 9 -2.30 -20.83 34.69
C ILE A 9 -2.96 -20.02 33.57
N ALA A 10 -2.83 -20.45 32.31
CA ALA A 10 -3.40 -19.76 31.15
C ALA A 10 -4.93 -19.67 31.22
N LEU A 11 -5.63 -20.76 31.57
CA LEU A 11 -7.09 -20.76 31.71
C LEU A 11 -7.57 -19.88 32.86
N SER A 12 -6.85 -19.87 33.98
CA SER A 12 -7.17 -19.00 35.12
C SER A 12 -7.02 -17.53 34.74
N MET A 13 -5.96 -17.18 34.01
CA MET A 13 -5.71 -15.82 33.55
C MET A 13 -6.81 -15.38 32.58
N LEU A 14 -7.10 -16.21 31.59
CA LEU A 14 -8.12 -15.96 30.57
C LEU A 14 -9.52 -15.77 31.18
N ALA A 15 -9.89 -16.56 32.21
CA ALA A 15 -11.15 -16.38 32.92
C ALA A 15 -11.25 -15.02 33.63
N VAL A 16 -10.17 -14.58 34.28
CA VAL A 16 -10.14 -13.26 34.94
C VAL A 16 -10.11 -12.13 33.90
N MET A 17 -9.36 -12.27 32.81
CA MET A 17 -9.34 -11.27 31.73
C MET A 17 -10.71 -11.13 31.07
N PHE A 18 -11.42 -12.22 30.82
CA PHE A 18 -12.80 -12.16 30.30
C PHE A 18 -13.73 -11.39 31.23
N TYR A 19 -13.63 -11.62 32.54
CA TYR A 19 -14.41 -10.87 33.53
C TYR A 19 -14.05 -9.38 33.55
N VAL A 20 -12.76 -9.07 33.55
CA VAL A 20 -12.22 -7.71 33.61
C VAL A 20 -12.58 -6.91 32.36
N VAL A 21 -12.41 -7.49 31.16
CA VAL A 21 -12.83 -6.89 29.88
C VAL A 21 -14.34 -6.66 29.85
N TYR A 22 -15.15 -7.60 30.35
CA TYR A 22 -16.61 -7.45 30.41
C TYR A 22 -17.05 -6.28 31.31
N GLU A 23 -16.47 -6.13 32.50
CA GLU A 23 -16.85 -5.04 33.41
C GLU A 23 -16.41 -3.66 32.88
N VAL A 24 -15.28 -3.57 32.19
CA VAL A 24 -14.80 -2.31 31.59
C VAL A 24 -15.57 -1.94 30.32
N GLU A 25 -15.90 -2.91 29.45
CA GLU A 25 -16.70 -2.66 28.23
C GLU A 25 -18.10 -2.15 28.57
N LYS A 26 -18.74 -2.75 29.58
CA LYS A 26 -20.13 -2.40 29.92
C LYS A 26 -20.25 -1.12 30.74
N TRP A 27 -19.15 -0.67 31.36
CA TRP A 27 -19.04 0.48 32.27
C TRP A 27 -20.33 0.74 33.08
N ARG A 28 -20.76 -0.26 33.88
CA ARG A 28 -22.01 -0.11 34.67
C ARG A 28 -21.85 0.82 35.87
N SER A 29 -20.64 0.93 36.41
CA SER A 29 -20.31 1.74 37.59
C SER A 29 -18.80 1.95 37.68
N ASP A 30 -18.36 3.15 38.05
CA ASP A 30 -16.95 3.47 38.28
C ASP A 30 -16.29 2.53 39.29
N ARG A 31 -17.02 2.10 40.32
CA ARG A 31 -16.49 1.14 41.31
C ARG A 31 -16.15 -0.21 40.68
N ARG A 32 -16.95 -0.67 39.72
CA ARG A 32 -16.71 -1.94 39.01
C ARG A 32 -15.46 -1.84 38.13
N VAL A 33 -15.29 -0.71 37.44
CA VAL A 33 -14.10 -0.44 36.63
C VAL A 33 -12.84 -0.33 37.48
N LEU A 34 -12.91 0.31 38.65
CA LEU A 34 -11.79 0.38 39.60
C LEU A 34 -11.44 -1.00 40.17
N ILE A 35 -12.44 -1.83 40.50
CA ILE A 35 -12.23 -3.22 40.91
C ILE A 35 -11.58 -4.01 39.76
N ALA A 36 -12.04 -3.84 38.53
CA ALA A 36 -11.46 -4.51 37.36
C ALA A 36 -9.99 -4.11 37.14
N LEU A 37 -9.65 -2.82 37.26
CA LEU A 37 -8.26 -2.34 37.22
C LEU A 37 -7.40 -2.89 38.36
N TYR A 38 -7.98 -3.06 39.55
CA TYR A 38 -7.28 -3.65 40.69
C TYR A 38 -7.02 -5.13 40.51
N LEU A 39 -8.00 -5.89 40.03
CA LEU A 39 -7.81 -7.30 39.67
C LEU A 39 -6.73 -7.43 38.60
N LEU A 40 -6.76 -6.57 37.57
CA LEU A 40 -5.78 -6.55 36.49
C LEU A 40 -4.35 -6.27 36.99
N GLY A 41 -4.17 -5.27 37.86
CA GLY A 41 -2.84 -5.03 38.42
C GLY A 41 -2.42 -6.09 39.44
N GLY A 42 -3.37 -6.76 40.10
CA GLY A 42 -3.11 -7.94 40.91
C GLY A 42 -2.56 -9.08 40.06
N MET A 43 -3.15 -9.32 38.88
CA MET A 43 -2.64 -10.31 37.92
C MET A 43 -1.24 -9.95 37.41
N LEU A 44 -1.04 -8.68 37.03
CA LEU A 44 0.25 -8.16 36.58
C LEU A 44 1.35 -8.42 37.63
N THR A 45 1.07 -8.08 38.88
CA THR A 45 2.04 -8.20 39.99
C THR A 45 2.23 -9.64 40.45
N MET A 46 1.21 -10.48 40.33
CA MET A 46 1.31 -11.92 40.56
C MET A 46 2.21 -12.57 39.51
N ASN A 47 2.02 -12.27 38.23
CA ASN A 47 2.86 -12.77 37.14
C ASN A 47 4.30 -12.26 37.27
N LEU A 48 4.49 -10.96 37.58
CA LEU A 48 5.82 -10.38 37.81
C LEU A 48 6.54 -11.03 38.99
N GLY A 49 5.87 -11.09 40.14
CA GLY A 49 6.43 -11.65 41.36
C GLY A 49 6.74 -13.13 41.19
N ALA A 50 5.86 -13.90 40.54
CA ALA A 50 6.08 -15.32 40.27
C ALA A 50 7.24 -15.51 39.30
N TYR A 51 7.33 -14.70 38.25
CA TYR A 51 8.46 -14.74 37.31
C TYR A 51 9.80 -14.49 38.03
N LEU A 52 9.88 -13.45 38.86
CA LEU A 52 11.10 -13.13 39.61
C LEU A 52 11.44 -14.20 40.64
N TYR A 53 10.44 -14.80 41.30
CA TYR A 53 10.65 -15.91 42.21
C TYR A 53 11.24 -17.12 41.49
N VAL A 54 10.69 -17.51 40.35
CA VAL A 54 11.19 -18.66 39.59
C VAL A 54 12.57 -18.37 38.99
N ALA A 55 12.82 -17.14 38.53
CA ALA A 55 14.08 -16.76 37.89
C ALA A 55 15.25 -16.62 38.88
N TYR A 56 14.99 -16.13 40.10
CA TYR A 56 16.04 -15.82 41.09
C TYR A 56 15.98 -16.66 42.37
N HIS A 57 15.01 -17.58 42.48
CA HIS A 57 14.76 -18.41 43.66
C HIS A 57 14.66 -17.64 44.98
N ASN A 58 14.10 -16.41 44.93
CA ASN A 58 13.99 -15.54 46.08
C ASN A 58 12.54 -15.17 46.37
N GLU A 59 12.01 -15.69 47.48
CA GLU A 59 10.64 -15.46 47.96
C GLU A 59 10.35 -13.99 48.29
N PHE A 60 11.39 -13.22 48.64
CA PHE A 60 11.23 -11.80 48.99
C PHE A 60 10.63 -10.99 47.85
N TYR A 61 11.06 -11.21 46.60
CA TYR A 61 10.51 -10.48 45.45
C TYR A 61 9.03 -10.77 45.25
N PHE A 62 8.62 -12.03 45.39
CA PHE A 62 7.22 -12.42 45.28
C PHE A 62 6.37 -11.75 46.36
N LEU A 63 6.78 -11.85 47.62
CA LEU A 63 6.04 -11.30 48.77
C LEU A 63 6.01 -9.77 48.75
N ALA A 64 7.14 -9.12 48.43
CA ALA A 64 7.24 -7.66 48.43
C ALA A 64 6.38 -7.02 47.34
N ILE A 65 6.42 -7.55 46.10
CA ILE A 65 5.69 -6.97 44.96
C ILE A 65 4.18 -7.17 45.12
N ASN A 66 3.75 -8.40 45.45
CA ASN A 66 2.33 -8.68 45.65
C ASN A 66 1.79 -7.97 46.90
N GLY A 67 2.52 -7.98 48.01
CA GLY A 67 2.14 -7.29 49.24
C GLY A 67 2.03 -5.78 49.06
N ALA A 68 3.00 -5.16 48.37
CA ALA A 68 2.95 -3.74 48.05
C ALA A 68 1.73 -3.40 47.18
N TYR A 69 1.43 -4.19 46.15
CA TYR A 69 0.28 -3.93 45.28
C TYR A 69 -1.05 -4.10 46.01
N MET A 70 -1.20 -5.14 46.83
CA MET A 70 -2.42 -5.33 47.64
C MET A 70 -2.67 -4.12 48.56
N PHE A 71 -1.62 -3.54 49.14
CA PHE A 71 -1.77 -2.38 50.02
C PHE A 71 -2.00 -1.07 49.25
N PHE A 72 -1.10 -0.73 48.32
CA PHE A 72 -1.17 0.53 47.58
C PHE A 72 -2.29 0.56 46.54
N GLY A 73 -2.58 -0.56 45.88
CA GLY A 73 -3.67 -0.69 44.92
C GLY A 73 -5.05 -0.52 45.58
N LEU A 74 -5.24 -1.11 46.76
CA LEU A 74 -6.49 -0.99 47.50
C LEU A 74 -6.69 0.42 48.06
N LEU A 75 -5.62 1.06 48.55
CA LEU A 75 -5.61 2.48 48.94
C LEU A 75 -5.98 3.41 47.78
N ALA A 76 -5.49 3.11 46.56
CA ALA A 76 -5.84 3.90 45.37
C ALA A 76 -7.33 3.81 45.05
N ILE A 77 -7.96 2.62 45.13
CA ILE A 77 -9.41 2.47 44.90
C ILE A 77 -10.22 3.22 45.95
N MET A 78 -9.85 3.11 47.23
CA MET A 78 -10.62 3.72 48.32
C MET A 78 -10.63 5.25 48.26
N ASN A 79 -9.58 5.86 47.70
CA ASN A 79 -9.44 7.32 47.62
C ASN A 79 -10.06 7.94 46.37
N VAL A 80 -10.38 7.16 45.32
CA VAL A 80 -10.98 7.68 44.09
C VAL A 80 -12.50 7.83 44.28
N LYS A 81 -12.96 9.06 44.48
CA LYS A 81 -14.39 9.39 44.69
C LYS A 81 -15.25 9.40 43.41
N GLY A 82 -14.68 9.06 42.25
CA GLY A 82 -15.39 8.95 40.97
C GLY A 82 -14.47 9.22 39.78
N ILE A 83 -14.75 8.57 38.66
CA ILE A 83 -14.01 8.77 37.41
C ILE A 83 -14.79 9.83 36.62
N LYS A 84 -14.32 11.09 36.65
CA LYS A 84 -14.89 12.14 35.78
C LYS A 84 -14.82 11.70 34.31
N GLU A 85 -15.61 12.28 33.41
CA GLU A 85 -15.57 11.97 31.96
C GLU A 85 -14.14 12.06 31.37
N ARG A 86 -13.30 12.98 31.85
CA ARG A 86 -11.87 13.07 31.47
C ARG A 86 -11.03 11.87 31.93
N GLY A 87 -11.46 11.15 32.95
CA GLY A 87 -10.80 9.96 33.48
C GLY A 87 -10.92 8.75 32.55
N ALA A 88 -12.00 8.61 31.77
CA ALA A 88 -12.12 7.53 30.78
C ALA A 88 -10.99 7.57 29.74
N ALA A 89 -10.55 8.78 29.35
CA ALA A 89 -9.43 8.96 28.42
C ALA A 89 -8.08 8.45 28.95
N ILE A 90 -7.93 8.34 30.28
CA ILE A 90 -6.71 7.82 30.94
C ILE A 90 -6.90 6.34 31.31
N VAL A 91 -8.12 5.96 31.72
CA VAL A 91 -8.44 4.60 32.15
C VAL A 91 -8.32 3.60 31.00
N TYR A 92 -8.85 3.88 29.81
CA TYR A 92 -8.77 2.94 28.69
C TYR A 92 -7.33 2.63 28.22
N PRO A 93 -6.42 3.60 28.02
CA PRO A 93 -5.06 3.29 27.64
C PRO A 93 -4.29 2.61 28.78
N LEU A 94 -4.50 3.02 30.03
CA LEU A 94 -3.89 2.36 31.20
C LEU A 94 -4.33 0.90 31.31
N PHE A 95 -5.64 0.66 31.21
CA PHE A 95 -6.23 -0.68 31.19
C PHE A 95 -5.59 -1.55 30.11
N SER A 96 -5.57 -1.06 28.87
CA SER A 96 -5.04 -1.81 27.72
C SER A 96 -3.54 -2.11 27.90
N ALA A 97 -2.76 -1.15 28.40
CA ALA A 97 -1.34 -1.35 28.66
C ALA A 97 -1.10 -2.37 29.79
N MET A 98 -1.84 -2.28 30.90
CA MET A 98 -1.72 -3.22 32.02
C MET A 98 -2.10 -4.64 31.62
N MET A 99 -3.15 -4.78 30.82
CA MET A 99 -3.64 -6.08 30.36
C MET A 99 -2.61 -6.79 29.49
N VAL A 100 -2.12 -6.12 28.44
CA VAL A 100 -1.10 -6.68 27.55
C VAL A 100 0.21 -6.92 28.31
N SER A 101 0.61 -6.02 29.21
CA SER A 101 1.82 -6.23 30.04
C SER A 101 1.69 -7.46 30.94
N SER A 102 0.48 -7.72 31.47
CA SER A 102 0.21 -8.93 32.27
C SER A 102 0.36 -10.20 31.45
N GLU A 103 -0.07 -10.19 30.18
CA GLU A 103 0.12 -11.31 29.26
C GLU A 103 1.60 -11.54 28.92
N VAL A 104 2.36 -10.48 28.64
CA VAL A 104 3.82 -10.59 28.37
C VAL A 104 4.54 -11.20 29.58
N LEU A 105 4.19 -10.77 30.80
CA LEU A 105 4.77 -11.34 32.02
C LEU A 105 4.32 -12.78 32.27
N MET A 106 3.09 -13.14 31.91
CA MET A 106 2.66 -14.55 31.92
C MET A 106 3.52 -15.37 30.96
N GLY A 107 3.75 -14.89 29.74
CA GLY A 107 4.64 -15.54 28.78
C GLY A 107 6.05 -15.72 29.32
N SER A 108 6.58 -14.69 30.02
CA SER A 108 7.88 -14.73 30.71
C SER A 108 7.92 -15.82 31.80
N LEU A 109 6.87 -15.88 32.64
CA LEU A 109 6.72 -16.86 33.71
C LEU A 109 6.67 -18.29 33.15
N LEU A 110 5.82 -18.54 32.16
CA LEU A 110 5.66 -19.87 31.56
C LEU A 110 6.93 -20.34 30.85
N TYR A 111 7.64 -19.44 30.17
CA TYR A 111 8.96 -19.73 29.60
C TYR A 111 9.97 -20.13 30.69
N THR A 112 10.05 -19.35 31.76
CA THR A 112 10.99 -19.61 32.86
C THR A 112 10.66 -20.91 33.59
N LEU A 113 9.37 -21.22 33.80
CA LEU A 113 8.92 -22.48 34.40
C LEU A 113 9.26 -23.71 33.55
N SER A 114 9.24 -23.57 32.22
CA SER A 114 9.52 -24.69 31.31
C SER A 114 11.00 -24.91 31.05
N THR A 115 11.81 -23.84 31.03
CA THR A 115 13.23 -23.91 30.66
C THR A 115 14.18 -23.79 31.85
N GLY A 116 13.71 -23.27 32.99
CA GLY A 116 14.53 -22.94 34.15
C GLY A 116 15.45 -21.73 33.94
N LYS A 117 15.33 -21.00 32.81
CA LYS A 117 16.16 -19.84 32.47
C LYS A 117 15.32 -18.56 32.45
N PRO A 118 15.89 -17.39 32.80
CA PRO A 118 15.17 -16.13 32.72
C PRO A 118 14.75 -15.84 31.28
N ALA A 119 13.47 -15.53 31.09
CA ALA A 119 12.93 -15.16 29.79
C ALA A 119 13.48 -13.81 29.32
N THR A 120 13.81 -13.71 28.03
CA THR A 120 14.00 -12.44 27.33
C THR A 120 12.64 -11.92 26.84
N PHE A 121 12.58 -10.65 26.39
CA PHE A 121 11.37 -10.07 25.84
C PHE A 121 10.81 -10.91 24.67
N ASP A 122 11.68 -11.37 23.78
CA ASP A 122 11.27 -12.19 22.63
C ASP A 122 10.65 -13.52 23.06
N TYR A 123 11.30 -14.25 23.96
CA TYR A 123 10.74 -15.51 24.49
C TYR A 123 9.45 -15.34 25.27
N SER A 124 9.17 -14.13 25.75
CA SER A 124 7.94 -13.81 26.48
C SER A 124 6.76 -13.62 25.53
N VAL A 125 6.98 -12.92 24.41
CA VAL A 125 5.95 -12.61 23.41
C VAL A 125 5.76 -13.76 22.42
N ASP A 126 6.83 -14.42 21.99
CA ASP A 126 6.76 -15.55 21.05
C ASP A 126 6.19 -16.83 21.68
N ASN A 127 5.86 -16.80 22.97
CA ASN A 127 5.34 -17.95 23.70
C ASN A 127 3.95 -18.36 23.16
N PRO A 128 3.70 -19.64 22.81
CA PRO A 128 2.40 -20.10 22.33
C PRO A 128 1.24 -19.79 23.28
N TRP A 129 1.50 -19.75 24.59
CA TRP A 129 0.50 -19.40 25.60
C TRP A 129 0.13 -17.92 25.57
N PHE A 130 1.09 -17.03 25.26
CA PHE A 130 0.82 -15.61 25.05
C PHE A 130 -0.11 -15.45 23.83
N VAL A 131 0.27 -16.02 22.69
CA VAL A 131 -0.51 -15.91 21.45
C VAL A 131 -1.90 -16.52 21.57
N GLY A 132 -2.00 -17.70 22.18
CA GLY A 132 -3.28 -18.38 22.37
C GLY A 132 -4.26 -17.59 23.25
N VAL A 133 -3.76 -17.04 24.36
CA VAL A 133 -4.58 -16.21 25.26
C VAL A 133 -4.96 -14.90 24.59
N MET A 134 -4.00 -14.20 23.96
CA MET A 134 -4.25 -12.98 23.18
C MET A 134 -5.39 -13.19 22.18
N VAL A 135 -5.31 -14.20 21.31
CA VAL A 135 -6.32 -14.42 20.27
C VAL A 135 -7.69 -14.69 20.90
N ALA A 136 -7.74 -15.49 21.96
CA ALA A 136 -8.99 -15.80 22.65
C ALA A 136 -9.62 -14.54 23.29
N GLU A 137 -8.81 -13.69 23.92
CA GLU A 137 -9.25 -12.43 24.50
C GLU A 137 -9.73 -11.44 23.45
N MET A 138 -9.01 -11.31 22.34
CA MET A 138 -9.43 -10.45 21.24
C MET A 138 -10.76 -10.90 20.63
N VAL A 139 -10.93 -12.20 20.40
CA VAL A 139 -12.19 -12.78 19.90
C VAL A 139 -13.32 -12.53 20.89
N PHE A 140 -13.10 -12.80 22.18
CA PHE A 140 -14.08 -12.58 23.23
C PHE A 140 -14.48 -11.10 23.30
N ALA A 141 -13.50 -10.20 23.33
CA ALA A 141 -13.70 -8.76 23.42
C ALA A 141 -14.53 -8.21 22.26
N ILE A 142 -14.23 -8.59 21.00
CA ILE A 142 -15.07 -8.21 19.85
C ILE A 142 -16.48 -8.78 19.98
N SER A 143 -16.61 -10.04 20.44
CA SER A 143 -17.91 -10.72 20.49
C SER A 143 -18.88 -10.08 21.47
N ILE A 144 -18.39 -9.59 22.62
CA ILE A 144 -19.21 -8.93 23.64
C ILE A 144 -19.43 -7.45 23.34
N SER A 145 -18.46 -6.81 22.68
CA SER A 145 -18.46 -5.36 22.48
C SER A 145 -19.64 -4.88 21.64
N LYS A 146 -20.38 -3.88 22.16
CA LYS A 146 -21.40 -3.17 21.37
C LYS A 146 -20.78 -2.07 20.51
N ILE A 147 -19.93 -2.47 19.56
CA ILE A 147 -19.31 -1.51 18.64
C ILE A 147 -20.36 -0.94 17.68
N ASN A 148 -20.68 0.34 17.86
CA ASN A 148 -21.64 1.06 17.00
C ASN A 148 -21.09 1.34 15.59
N SER A 149 -19.77 1.45 15.43
CA SER A 149 -19.12 1.68 14.13
C SER A 149 -18.79 0.37 13.43
N ILE A 150 -19.54 0.06 12.37
CA ILE A 150 -19.26 -1.13 11.52
C ILE A 150 -17.86 -1.08 10.92
N THR A 151 -17.35 0.13 10.65
CA THR A 151 -16.00 0.36 10.13
C THR A 151 -14.96 -0.05 11.16
N LEU A 152 -15.08 0.43 12.40
CA LEU A 152 -14.16 0.04 13.46
C LEU A 152 -14.17 -1.48 13.67
N LYS A 153 -15.35 -2.11 13.69
CA LYS A 153 -15.44 -3.57 13.83
C LYS A 153 -14.67 -4.31 12.73
N ARG A 154 -14.80 -3.88 11.47
CA ARG A 154 -14.05 -4.48 10.34
C ARG A 154 -12.54 -4.27 10.48
N LEU A 155 -12.10 -3.09 10.93
CA LEU A 155 -10.69 -2.78 11.16
C LEU A 155 -10.09 -3.63 12.30
N LEU A 156 -10.84 -3.84 13.38
CA LEU A 156 -10.40 -4.70 14.49
C LEU A 156 -10.35 -6.18 14.06
N ILE A 157 -11.31 -6.65 13.25
CA ILE A 157 -11.25 -8.01 12.69
C ILE A 157 -10.02 -8.19 11.80
N ALA A 158 -9.67 -7.19 10.98
CA ALA A 158 -8.47 -7.23 10.16
C ALA A 158 -7.19 -7.38 11.02
N LEU A 159 -7.10 -6.63 12.11
CA LEU A 159 -5.98 -6.75 13.06
C LEU A 159 -5.96 -8.11 13.77
N LEU A 160 -7.12 -8.59 14.22
CA LEU A 160 -7.27 -9.93 14.82
C LEU A 160 -6.79 -11.05 13.90
N LEU A 161 -7.04 -10.94 12.60
CA LEU A 161 -6.58 -11.95 11.62
C LEU A 161 -5.08 -11.89 11.35
N LEU A 162 -4.43 -10.74 11.59
CA LEU A 162 -3.00 -10.56 11.36
C LEU A 162 -2.16 -11.03 12.55
N MET A 163 -2.70 -10.97 13.77
CA MET A 163 -1.94 -11.25 14.98
C MET A 163 -1.52 -12.73 15.21
N PRO A 164 -2.24 -13.78 14.76
CA PRO A 164 -1.88 -15.17 15.09
C PRO A 164 -0.64 -15.71 14.38
N TRP A 165 -0.08 -14.98 13.40
CA TRP A 165 0.99 -15.47 12.54
C TRP A 165 2.35 -15.31 13.21
N PHE A 166 2.72 -16.26 14.08
CA PHE A 166 4.00 -16.26 14.80
C PHE A 166 4.99 -17.32 14.30
N PRO A 167 6.27 -16.95 14.12
CA PRO A 167 7.32 -17.84 13.60
C PRO A 167 7.73 -18.95 14.58
N LEU A 168 7.41 -18.83 15.86
CA LEU A 168 7.64 -19.90 16.84
C LEU A 168 6.53 -20.97 16.83
N ILE A 169 5.32 -20.61 16.38
CA ILE A 169 4.16 -21.52 16.35
C ILE A 169 4.04 -22.20 14.99
N LEU A 170 4.27 -21.44 13.92
CA LEU A 170 4.14 -21.88 12.54
C LEU A 170 5.49 -21.72 11.82
N PRO A 171 5.76 -22.53 10.79
CA PRO A 171 6.95 -22.34 9.97
C PRO A 171 7.06 -20.91 9.44
N THR A 172 8.25 -20.31 9.51
CA THR A 172 8.51 -18.90 9.13
C THR A 172 7.94 -18.55 7.75
N ARG A 173 8.09 -19.44 6.76
CA ARG A 173 7.50 -19.25 5.42
C ARG A 173 5.97 -19.08 5.50
N VAL A 174 5.28 -19.95 6.23
CA VAL A 174 3.81 -19.91 6.36
C VAL A 174 3.37 -18.63 7.06
N VAL A 175 4.12 -18.17 8.05
CA VAL A 175 3.85 -16.94 8.80
C VAL A 175 3.90 -15.70 7.92
N PHE A 176 4.99 -15.53 7.16
CA PHE A 176 5.14 -14.35 6.31
C PHE A 176 4.18 -14.38 5.11
N TRP A 177 3.90 -15.55 4.55
CA TRP A 177 2.87 -15.72 3.52
C TRP A 177 1.44 -15.47 4.03
N GLY A 178 1.11 -15.96 5.23
CA GLY A 178 -0.19 -15.73 5.86
C GLY A 178 -0.39 -14.26 6.22
N SER A 179 0.62 -13.63 6.83
CA SER A 179 0.57 -12.22 7.17
C SER A 179 0.52 -11.30 5.93
N SER A 180 1.19 -11.64 4.82
CA SER A 180 1.12 -10.85 3.58
C SER A 180 -0.26 -10.92 2.95
N ALA A 181 -0.86 -12.13 2.89
CA ALA A 181 -2.22 -12.32 2.40
C ALA A 181 -3.24 -11.54 3.24
N VAL A 182 -3.14 -11.59 4.57
CA VAL A 182 -4.01 -10.83 5.48
C VAL A 182 -3.79 -9.33 5.32
N MET A 183 -2.55 -8.86 5.18
CA MET A 183 -2.22 -7.45 4.96
C MET A 183 -2.84 -6.93 3.67
N ILE A 184 -2.69 -7.65 2.54
CA ILE A 184 -3.29 -7.28 1.25
C ILE A 184 -4.81 -7.21 1.39
N GLY A 185 -5.43 -8.25 1.96
CA GLY A 185 -6.88 -8.28 2.17
C GLY A 185 -7.38 -7.14 3.07
N SER A 186 -6.61 -6.80 4.10
CA SER A 186 -6.91 -5.70 5.02
C SER A 186 -6.79 -4.33 4.34
N THR A 187 -5.79 -4.14 3.48
CA THR A 187 -5.58 -2.89 2.73
C THR A 187 -6.68 -2.68 1.70
N VAL A 188 -7.08 -3.73 0.98
CA VAL A 188 -8.27 -3.73 0.12
C VAL A 188 -9.52 -3.34 0.92
N LEU A 189 -9.73 -3.94 2.09
CA LEU A 189 -10.88 -3.64 2.95
C LEU A 189 -10.87 -2.17 3.41
N ILE A 190 -9.70 -1.64 3.79
CA ILE A 190 -9.52 -0.24 4.18
C ILE A 190 -9.91 0.68 3.02
N TYR A 191 -9.38 0.41 1.82
CA TYR A 191 -9.63 1.25 0.65
C TYR A 191 -11.07 1.21 0.17
N GLU A 192 -11.72 0.05 0.14
CA GLU A 192 -13.16 -0.04 -0.16
C GLU A 192 -13.98 0.70 0.91
N THR A 193 -13.62 0.59 2.20
CA THR A 193 -14.33 1.30 3.26
C THR A 193 -14.19 2.81 3.14
N LEU A 194 -13.00 3.32 2.82
CA LEU A 194 -12.76 4.75 2.55
C LEU A 194 -13.51 5.22 1.29
N TYR A 195 -13.55 4.39 0.25
CA TYR A 195 -14.29 4.69 -0.97
C TYR A 195 -15.80 4.78 -0.72
N ASP A 196 -16.39 3.84 0.01
CA ASP A 196 -17.82 3.85 0.35
C ASP A 196 -18.20 5.08 1.18
N GLN A 197 -17.29 5.54 2.03
CA GLN A 197 -17.50 6.72 2.85
C GLN A 197 -17.18 8.04 2.14
N ARG A 198 -16.75 8.05 0.87
CA ARG A 198 -16.21 9.24 0.17
C ARG A 198 -17.12 10.46 0.16
N LEU A 199 -18.44 10.24 0.15
CA LEU A 199 -19.44 11.31 0.11
C LEU A 199 -19.76 11.90 1.49
N ARG A 200 -19.30 11.27 2.58
CA ARG A 200 -19.53 11.75 3.95
C ARG A 200 -18.66 12.97 4.24
N ALA A 201 -19.21 13.91 5.01
CA ALA A 201 -18.48 15.11 5.43
C ALA A 201 -17.25 14.76 6.29
N THR A 202 -17.38 13.73 7.13
CA THR A 202 -16.34 13.22 8.03
C THR A 202 -16.26 11.70 7.92
N GLN A 203 -15.04 11.17 7.99
CA GLN A 203 -14.74 9.74 7.85
C GLN A 203 -13.79 9.31 8.98
N ASP A 204 -13.71 8.01 9.23
CA ASP A 204 -12.84 7.42 10.28
C ASP A 204 -11.38 7.27 9.79
N THR A 205 -10.89 8.27 9.06
CA THR A 205 -9.59 8.28 8.38
C THR A 205 -8.39 8.25 9.34
N PHE A 206 -8.48 8.88 10.51
CA PHE A 206 -7.40 8.82 11.50
C PHE A 206 -7.32 7.45 12.18
N THR A 207 -8.45 6.78 12.43
CA THR A 207 -8.45 5.38 12.90
C THR A 207 -7.79 4.46 11.88
N VAL A 208 -8.06 4.70 10.60
CA VAL A 208 -7.39 3.97 9.51
C VAL A 208 -5.88 4.23 9.52
N LEU A 209 -5.44 5.49 9.63
CA LEU A 209 -4.02 5.84 9.69
C LEU A 209 -3.29 5.18 10.87
N GLU A 210 -3.93 5.10 12.04
CA GLU A 210 -3.37 4.41 13.20
C GLU A 210 -3.17 2.91 12.93
N LEU A 211 -4.18 2.23 12.37
CA LEU A 211 -4.07 0.82 12.02
C LEU A 211 -2.98 0.59 10.96
N MET A 212 -2.93 1.43 9.92
CA MET A 212 -1.91 1.35 8.89
C MET A 212 -0.51 1.60 9.47
N GLY A 213 -0.39 2.51 10.43
CA GLY A 213 0.86 2.73 11.17
C GLY A 213 1.31 1.49 11.94
N ILE A 214 0.37 0.79 12.59
CA ILE A 214 0.64 -0.48 13.27
C ILE A 214 1.10 -1.56 12.29
N PHE A 215 0.38 -1.75 11.19
CA PHE A 215 0.80 -2.69 10.15
C PHE A 215 2.18 -2.34 9.60
N THR A 216 2.45 -1.05 9.37
CA THR A 216 3.77 -0.58 8.93
C THR A 216 4.87 -0.97 9.92
N LEU A 217 4.66 -0.76 11.22
CA LEU A 217 5.60 -1.17 12.26
C LEU A 217 5.83 -2.69 12.29
N MET A 218 4.77 -3.47 12.10
CA MET A 218 4.87 -4.93 12.02
C MET A 218 5.68 -5.38 10.80
N MET A 219 5.43 -4.80 9.62
CA MET A 219 6.19 -5.15 8.41
C MET A 219 7.67 -4.72 8.51
N ILE A 220 7.94 -3.56 9.12
CA ILE A 220 9.32 -3.13 9.46
C ILE A 220 9.97 -4.14 10.39
N GLY A 221 9.27 -4.60 11.43
CA GLY A 221 9.75 -5.61 12.35
C GLY A 221 10.11 -6.92 11.64
N SER A 222 9.24 -7.39 10.74
CA SER A 222 9.49 -8.58 9.91
C SER A 222 10.70 -8.40 9.00
N PHE A 223 10.89 -7.23 8.40
CA PHE A 223 12.06 -6.94 7.58
C PHE A 223 13.36 -6.91 8.39
N ILE A 224 13.35 -6.26 9.55
CA ILE A 224 14.51 -6.20 10.46
C ILE A 224 14.89 -7.61 10.93
N TYR A 225 13.92 -8.49 11.18
CA TYR A 225 14.20 -9.88 11.51
C TYR A 225 15.08 -10.57 10.46
N TYR A 226 14.83 -10.36 9.16
CA TYR A 226 15.68 -10.93 8.11
C TYR A 226 17.08 -10.32 8.04
N LEU A 227 17.27 -9.10 8.55
CA LEU A 227 18.57 -8.44 8.58
C LEU A 227 19.40 -8.82 9.82
N THR A 228 18.77 -8.97 10.98
CA THR A 228 19.45 -9.12 12.27
C THR A 228 19.16 -10.42 13.01
N GLU A 229 18.30 -11.28 12.46
CA GLU A 229 17.81 -12.53 13.08
C GLU A 229 17.13 -12.34 14.45
N SER A 230 16.62 -11.14 14.72
CA SER A 230 15.98 -10.78 15.99
C SER A 230 14.52 -10.38 15.79
N PHE A 231 13.63 -10.95 16.60
CA PHE A 231 12.20 -10.63 16.59
C PHE A 231 11.83 -9.44 17.47
N THR A 232 12.79 -8.78 18.13
CA THR A 232 12.50 -7.74 19.13
C THR A 232 11.62 -6.61 18.60
N VAL A 233 11.89 -6.11 17.40
CA VAL A 233 11.08 -5.05 16.80
C VAL A 233 9.69 -5.55 16.40
N TYR A 234 9.60 -6.76 15.86
CA TYR A 234 8.33 -7.40 15.52
C TYR A 234 7.46 -7.61 16.77
N ASN A 235 8.04 -8.19 17.82
CA ASN A 235 7.37 -8.43 19.10
C ASN A 235 6.92 -7.13 19.79
N ALA A 236 7.75 -6.08 19.73
CA ALA A 236 7.36 -4.76 20.25
C ALA A 236 6.18 -4.18 19.46
N SER A 237 6.19 -4.30 18.13
CA SER A 237 5.09 -3.83 17.28
C SER A 237 3.79 -4.60 17.55
N MET A 238 3.87 -5.89 17.85
CA MET A 238 2.74 -6.73 18.24
C MET A 238 2.12 -6.30 19.57
N VAL A 239 2.95 -6.04 20.59
CA VAL A 239 2.50 -5.51 21.88
C VAL A 239 1.80 -4.16 21.68
N ILE A 240 2.37 -3.26 20.88
CA ILE A 240 1.74 -1.97 20.54
C ILE A 240 0.40 -2.18 19.84
N ALA A 241 0.34 -3.14 18.90
CA ALA A 241 -0.87 -3.48 18.17
C ALA A 241 -1.98 -3.98 19.10
N MET A 242 -1.66 -4.83 20.07
CA MET A 242 -2.62 -5.32 21.07
C MET A 242 -3.11 -4.20 21.97
N ILE A 243 -2.21 -3.37 22.49
CA ILE A 243 -2.59 -2.21 23.32
C ILE A 243 -3.55 -1.32 22.54
N TRP A 244 -3.25 -1.05 21.28
CA TRP A 244 -4.12 -0.27 20.42
C TRP A 244 -5.48 -0.94 20.15
N TYR A 245 -5.49 -2.26 19.93
CA TYR A 245 -6.73 -3.03 19.69
C TYR A 245 -7.71 -2.88 20.84
N PHE A 246 -7.27 -3.17 22.07
CA PHE A 246 -8.13 -3.07 23.26
C PHE A 246 -8.48 -1.61 23.58
N TYR A 247 -7.54 -0.70 23.39
CA TYR A 247 -7.82 0.73 23.55
C TYR A 247 -8.94 1.19 22.61
N ARG A 248 -8.88 0.82 21.33
CA ARG A 248 -9.89 1.23 20.34
C ARG A 248 -11.21 0.49 20.47
N LEU A 249 -11.19 -0.76 20.94
CA LEU A 249 -12.39 -1.50 21.28
C LEU A 249 -13.18 -0.78 22.38
N LEU A 250 -12.50 -0.27 23.40
CA LEU A 250 -13.13 0.39 24.56
C LEU A 250 -13.43 1.88 24.31
N ALA A 251 -12.47 2.63 23.76
CA ALA A 251 -12.61 4.07 23.54
C ALA A 251 -13.43 4.41 22.28
N GLY A 252 -13.58 3.45 21.35
CA GLY A 252 -14.19 3.69 20.04
C GLY A 252 -13.22 4.31 19.02
N PRO A 253 -13.76 4.73 17.85
CA PRO A 253 -12.94 5.28 16.76
C PRO A 253 -12.27 6.59 17.19
N ASN A 254 -11.20 6.98 16.49
CA ASN A 254 -10.51 8.23 16.79
C ASN A 254 -11.50 9.43 16.73
N PRO A 255 -11.53 10.29 17.77
CA PRO A 255 -12.42 11.46 17.80
C PRO A 255 -12.12 12.46 16.68
N ILE A 256 -10.87 12.52 16.21
CA ILE A 256 -10.47 13.35 15.09
C ILE A 256 -10.93 12.66 13.80
N LYS A 257 -11.83 13.33 13.09
CA LYS A 257 -12.31 12.85 11.78
C LYS A 257 -11.74 13.71 10.66
N GLY A 258 -11.34 13.05 9.58
CA GLY A 258 -10.83 13.69 8.38
C GLY A 258 -11.63 13.28 7.14
N ASN A 259 -11.47 14.01 6.05
CA ASN A 259 -11.93 13.60 4.73
C ASN A 259 -10.75 13.66 3.75
N TYR A 260 -10.36 12.50 3.24
CA TYR A 260 -9.17 12.37 2.39
C TYR A 260 -9.33 13.01 1.01
N LEU A 261 -10.53 13.40 0.57
CA LEU A 261 -10.72 14.14 -0.68
C LEU A 261 -10.55 15.66 -0.52
N ARG A 262 -10.71 16.15 0.71
CA ARG A 262 -10.58 17.59 1.03
C ARG A 262 -9.19 17.95 1.56
N GLN A 263 -8.54 17.01 2.25
CA GLN A 263 -7.26 17.24 2.91
C GLN A 263 -6.13 16.49 2.19
N PRO A 264 -5.29 17.17 1.38
CA PRO A 264 -4.25 16.50 0.59
C PRO A 264 -3.20 15.80 1.45
N LYS A 265 -2.88 16.38 2.62
CA LYS A 265 -1.93 15.77 3.57
C LYS A 265 -2.43 14.42 4.09
N LEU A 266 -3.74 14.32 4.38
CA LEU A 266 -4.35 13.08 4.87
C LEU A 266 -4.32 11.99 3.79
N ALA A 267 -4.70 12.33 2.55
CA ALA A 267 -4.59 11.39 1.42
C ALA A 267 -3.15 10.96 1.17
N PHE A 268 -2.20 11.89 1.26
CA PHE A 268 -0.78 11.58 1.12
C PHE A 268 -0.32 10.62 2.21
N SER A 269 -0.66 10.86 3.47
CA SER A 269 -0.30 9.97 4.58
C SER A 269 -0.87 8.55 4.40
N ILE A 270 -2.11 8.42 3.92
CA ILE A 270 -2.72 7.10 3.64
C ILE A 270 -1.91 6.38 2.56
N ILE A 271 -1.71 7.01 1.39
CA ILE A 271 -1.00 6.37 0.27
C ILE A 271 0.46 6.07 0.65
N PHE A 272 1.12 6.99 1.34
CA PHE A 272 2.50 6.84 1.78
C PHE A 272 2.64 5.68 2.77
N LEU A 273 1.76 5.56 3.76
CA LEU A 273 1.81 4.45 4.71
C LEU A 273 1.54 3.10 4.03
N THR A 274 0.57 3.01 3.10
CA THR A 274 0.40 1.78 2.31
C THR A 274 1.68 1.42 1.58
N PHE A 275 2.30 2.42 0.93
CA PHE A 275 3.51 2.18 0.18
C PHE A 275 4.68 1.69 1.06
N VAL A 276 4.89 2.30 2.22
CA VAL A 276 5.93 1.88 3.16
C VAL A 276 5.64 0.46 3.69
N MET A 277 4.38 0.16 4.02
CA MET A 277 3.97 -1.17 4.46
C MET A 277 4.19 -2.24 3.36
N GLU A 278 3.79 -1.97 2.12
CA GLU A 278 4.02 -2.84 0.97
C GLU A 278 5.51 -2.99 0.64
N PHE A 279 6.29 -1.92 0.76
CA PHE A 279 7.75 -1.93 0.55
C PHE A 279 8.43 -2.94 1.48
N PHE A 280 8.15 -2.85 2.79
CA PHE A 280 8.75 -3.75 3.75
C PHE A 280 8.23 -5.18 3.61
N MET A 281 6.93 -5.36 3.38
CA MET A 281 6.38 -6.72 3.23
C MET A 281 6.80 -7.38 1.90
N GLY A 282 6.92 -6.62 0.82
CA GLY A 282 7.47 -7.09 -0.46
C GLY A 282 8.91 -7.58 -0.28
N SER A 283 9.74 -6.79 0.41
CA SER A 283 11.10 -7.18 0.76
C SER A 283 11.17 -8.45 1.61
N VAL A 284 10.25 -8.60 2.57
CA VAL A 284 10.15 -9.81 3.40
C VAL A 284 9.87 -11.04 2.54
N LEU A 285 8.95 -10.94 1.58
CA LEU A 285 8.67 -12.03 0.64
C LEU A 285 9.86 -12.33 -0.28
N ASP A 286 10.62 -11.32 -0.70
CA ASP A 286 11.87 -11.53 -1.45
C ASP A 286 12.91 -12.31 -0.63
N PHE A 287 13.03 -12.08 0.68
CA PHE A 287 13.87 -12.92 1.54
C PHE A 287 13.31 -14.35 1.68
N VAL A 288 12.00 -14.51 1.84
CA VAL A 288 11.35 -15.83 1.97
C VAL A 288 11.61 -16.70 0.74
N GLU A 289 11.55 -16.10 -0.45
CA GLU A 289 11.76 -16.77 -1.73
C GLU A 289 13.23 -16.77 -2.19
N ASN A 290 14.16 -16.30 -1.34
CA ASN A 290 15.61 -16.25 -1.59
C ASN A 290 16.01 -15.39 -2.80
N VAL A 291 15.18 -14.42 -3.16
CA VAL A 291 15.56 -13.33 -4.07
C VAL A 291 16.59 -12.43 -3.38
N PHE A 292 16.34 -12.13 -2.10
CA PHE A 292 17.33 -11.49 -1.23
C PHE A 292 17.97 -12.51 -0.30
N SER A 293 19.29 -12.40 -0.12
CA SER A 293 20.02 -13.22 0.83
C SER A 293 19.90 -12.64 2.25
N PRO A 294 19.57 -13.44 3.28
CA PRO A 294 19.37 -12.95 4.65
C PRO A 294 20.66 -12.38 5.27
N GLY A 295 20.50 -11.59 6.32
CA GLY A 295 21.56 -10.86 6.99
C GLY A 295 21.92 -9.55 6.28
N ILE A 296 22.53 -8.59 7.00
CA ILE A 296 22.90 -7.28 6.44
C ILE A 296 23.81 -7.44 5.20
N ASN A 297 24.85 -8.27 5.29
CA ASN A 297 25.77 -8.49 4.18
C ASN A 297 25.09 -9.21 3.00
N GLY A 298 24.18 -10.15 3.30
CA GLY A 298 23.39 -10.84 2.28
C GLY A 298 22.50 -9.87 1.51
N PHE A 299 21.76 -9.03 2.24
CA PHE A 299 20.89 -8.02 1.66
C PHE A 299 21.67 -7.02 0.79
N LEU A 300 22.77 -6.49 1.33
CA LEU A 300 23.67 -5.60 0.61
C LEU A 300 24.24 -6.22 -0.68
N SER A 301 24.53 -7.52 -0.68
CA SER A 301 24.99 -8.24 -1.87
C SER A 301 23.89 -8.49 -2.91
N SER A 302 22.62 -8.39 -2.51
CA SER A 302 21.45 -8.57 -3.38
C SER A 302 20.96 -7.26 -4.01
N LEU A 303 21.63 -6.14 -3.73
CA LEU A 303 21.28 -4.84 -4.31
C LEU A 303 21.60 -4.78 -5.81
N THR A 304 20.84 -3.95 -6.53
CA THR A 304 20.88 -3.87 -7.99
C THR A 304 22.05 -3.02 -8.48
N LEU A 305 22.39 -1.95 -7.75
CA LEU A 305 23.52 -1.07 -8.06
C LEU A 305 24.73 -1.41 -7.18
N PRO A 306 25.95 -1.04 -7.60
CA PRO A 306 27.13 -1.27 -6.79
C PRO A 306 27.19 -0.29 -5.62
N LEU A 307 27.30 -0.85 -4.41
CA LEU A 307 27.51 -0.11 -3.17
C LEU A 307 28.75 0.77 -3.25
N GLN A 308 28.61 1.99 -2.76
CA GLN A 308 29.72 2.93 -2.68
C GLN A 308 30.20 3.06 -1.22
N PRO A 309 31.50 3.33 -0.99
CA PRO A 309 31.98 3.56 0.37
C PRO A 309 31.29 4.81 0.96
N LEU A 310 30.83 4.74 2.21
CA LEU A 310 30.07 5.79 2.93
C LEU A 310 30.90 7.05 3.28
N ASN A 311 31.88 7.39 2.47
CA ASN A 311 32.83 8.47 2.72
C ASN A 311 32.25 9.85 2.40
N ASN A 312 31.18 9.93 1.58
CA ASN A 312 30.58 11.18 1.11
C ASN A 312 29.05 11.13 1.18
N PRO A 313 28.36 12.27 1.39
CA PRO A 313 26.89 12.34 1.44
C PRO A 313 26.22 11.95 0.11
N ILE A 314 26.93 12.09 -1.00
CA ILE A 314 26.46 11.65 -2.33
C ILE A 314 26.38 10.11 -2.39
N ASN A 315 27.33 9.41 -1.77
CA ASN A 315 27.34 7.95 -1.75
C ASN A 315 26.21 7.42 -0.87
N PHE A 316 25.93 8.07 0.26
CA PHE A 316 24.75 7.75 1.07
C PHE A 316 23.44 7.93 0.30
N LEU A 317 23.32 9.00 -0.51
CA LEU A 317 22.16 9.20 -1.39
C LEU A 317 22.06 8.12 -2.47
N TRP A 318 23.20 7.73 -3.05
CA TRP A 318 23.27 6.66 -4.04
C TRP A 318 22.81 5.31 -3.46
N ASP A 319 23.37 4.91 -2.32
CA ASP A 319 23.01 3.65 -1.65
C ASP A 319 21.53 3.67 -1.19
N GLY A 320 21.02 4.82 -0.77
CA GLY A 320 19.60 4.98 -0.45
C GLY A 320 18.68 4.83 -1.68
N ILE A 321 19.08 5.39 -2.82
CA ILE A 321 18.39 5.22 -4.11
C ILE A 321 18.40 3.74 -4.51
N ASP A 322 19.53 3.06 -4.34
CA ASP A 322 19.67 1.64 -4.68
C ASP A 322 18.79 0.72 -3.82
N ILE A 323 18.82 0.90 -2.49
CA ILE A 323 17.96 0.13 -1.57
C ILE A 323 16.49 0.32 -1.93
N VAL A 324 16.07 1.58 -2.14
CA VAL A 324 14.67 1.88 -2.46
C VAL A 324 14.30 1.32 -3.83
N GLY A 325 15.09 1.57 -4.86
CA GLY A 325 14.79 1.10 -6.21
C GLY A 325 14.83 -0.42 -6.35
N THR A 326 15.76 -1.10 -5.66
CA THR A 326 15.87 -2.58 -5.72
C THR A 326 14.62 -3.25 -5.16
N VAL A 327 14.09 -2.76 -4.03
CA VAL A 327 12.86 -3.30 -3.44
C VAL A 327 11.64 -2.94 -4.29
N LEU A 328 11.56 -1.71 -4.80
CA LEU A 328 10.41 -1.28 -5.60
C LEU A 328 10.35 -1.92 -6.98
N GLY A 329 11.50 -2.27 -7.54
CA GLY A 329 11.63 -3.07 -8.75
C GLY A 329 11.49 -4.58 -8.52
N SER A 330 11.30 -5.02 -7.27
CA SER A 330 11.29 -6.44 -6.95
C SER A 330 10.00 -7.14 -7.40
N ALA A 331 10.15 -8.43 -7.66
CA ALA A 331 9.09 -9.31 -8.11
C ALA A 331 7.91 -9.34 -7.13
N TRP A 332 8.19 -9.53 -5.83
CA TRP A 332 7.13 -9.68 -4.83
C TRP A 332 6.44 -8.38 -4.50
N PHE A 333 7.16 -7.26 -4.49
CA PHE A 333 6.56 -5.95 -4.36
C PHE A 333 5.52 -5.70 -5.48
N LEU A 334 5.89 -5.96 -6.74
CA LEU A 334 4.98 -5.84 -7.88
C LEU A 334 3.80 -6.82 -7.81
N ILE A 335 4.02 -8.07 -7.37
CA ILE A 335 2.92 -9.03 -7.19
C ILE A 335 1.89 -8.51 -6.17
N MET A 336 2.33 -8.11 -4.98
CA MET A 336 1.42 -7.70 -3.92
C MET A 336 0.59 -6.48 -4.34
N MET A 337 1.28 -5.46 -4.86
CA MET A 337 0.64 -4.26 -5.39
C MET A 337 -0.32 -4.61 -6.53
N GLY A 338 0.06 -5.54 -7.40
CA GLY A 338 -0.77 -6.04 -8.48
C GLY A 338 -2.06 -6.72 -8.00
N ILE A 339 -1.98 -7.55 -6.95
CA ILE A 339 -3.14 -8.22 -6.36
C ILE A 339 -4.06 -7.18 -5.72
N GLU A 340 -3.52 -6.26 -4.94
CA GLU A 340 -4.28 -5.21 -4.27
C GLU A 340 -5.01 -4.31 -5.27
N MET A 341 -4.25 -3.67 -6.16
CA MET A 341 -4.78 -2.72 -7.16
C MET A 341 -5.66 -3.43 -8.18
N GLY A 342 -5.32 -4.68 -8.54
CA GLY A 342 -6.11 -5.52 -9.41
C GLY A 342 -7.50 -5.81 -8.84
N PHE A 343 -7.59 -6.09 -7.53
CA PHE A 343 -8.88 -6.28 -6.88
C PHE A 343 -9.71 -4.99 -6.86
N LEU A 344 -9.11 -3.84 -6.52
CA LEU A 344 -9.80 -2.54 -6.54
C LEU A 344 -10.27 -2.16 -7.94
N ALA A 345 -9.47 -2.47 -8.98
CA ALA A 345 -9.85 -2.26 -10.37
C ALA A 345 -10.98 -3.22 -10.81
N PHE A 346 -10.95 -4.47 -10.36
CA PHE A 346 -12.01 -5.44 -10.61
C PHE A 346 -13.34 -4.99 -10.00
N ARG A 347 -13.33 -4.48 -8.77
CA ARG A 347 -14.51 -3.91 -8.11
C ARG A 347 -15.09 -2.74 -8.93
N LYS A 348 -14.26 -1.80 -9.36
CA LYS A 348 -14.70 -0.70 -10.25
C LYS A 348 -15.26 -1.21 -11.58
N MET A 349 -14.65 -2.23 -12.19
CA MET A 349 -15.09 -2.81 -13.46
C MET A 349 -16.55 -3.33 -13.38
N MET A 350 -16.97 -3.80 -12.20
CA MET A 350 -18.34 -4.25 -11.97
C MET A 350 -19.36 -3.09 -12.03
N GLU A 351 -18.97 -1.89 -11.61
CA GLU A 351 -19.82 -0.68 -11.58
C GLU A 351 -19.99 -0.01 -12.96
N ILE A 352 -19.04 -0.22 -13.88
CA ILE A 352 -19.05 0.39 -15.21
C ILE A 352 -20.28 -0.04 -16.02
N ARG A 353 -20.84 0.84 -16.84
CA ARG A 353 -22.00 0.52 -17.70
C ARG A 353 -21.56 0.10 -19.10
N VAL A 354 -20.51 0.72 -19.62
CA VAL A 354 -20.08 0.52 -21.02
C VAL A 354 -19.22 -0.73 -21.17
N ARG A 355 -19.71 -1.71 -21.95
CA ARG A 355 -19.03 -3.00 -22.21
C ARG A 355 -17.61 -2.84 -22.76
N GLU A 356 -17.42 -1.88 -23.67
CA GLU A 356 -16.09 -1.61 -24.24
C GLU A 356 -15.08 -1.15 -23.17
N THR A 357 -15.51 -0.36 -22.19
CA THR A 357 -14.67 0.07 -21.06
C THR A 357 -14.40 -1.09 -20.10
N LYS A 358 -15.37 -2.00 -19.88
CA LYS A 358 -15.15 -3.24 -19.11
C LYS A 358 -14.09 -4.13 -19.73
N ILE A 359 -14.21 -4.41 -21.03
CA ILE A 359 -13.22 -5.24 -21.75
C ILE A 359 -11.84 -4.61 -21.66
N ARG A 360 -11.73 -3.28 -21.79
CA ARG A 360 -10.46 -2.57 -21.60
C ARG A 360 -9.86 -2.80 -20.20
N MET A 361 -10.67 -2.68 -19.14
CA MET A 361 -10.18 -2.90 -17.77
C MET A 361 -9.75 -4.35 -17.54
N LEU A 362 -10.46 -5.32 -18.10
CA LEU A 362 -10.02 -6.72 -18.08
C LEU A 362 -8.67 -6.90 -18.78
N LEU A 363 -8.52 -6.33 -19.98
CA LEU A 363 -7.25 -6.37 -20.72
C LEU A 363 -6.11 -5.68 -19.94
N MET A 364 -6.41 -4.61 -19.20
CA MET A 364 -5.43 -3.92 -18.35
C MET A 364 -4.96 -4.81 -17.19
N ILE A 365 -5.88 -5.48 -16.49
CA ILE A 365 -5.55 -6.42 -15.41
C ILE A 365 -4.71 -7.58 -15.96
N LEU A 366 -5.13 -8.15 -17.09
CA LEU A 366 -4.40 -9.23 -17.76
C LEU A 366 -3.02 -8.78 -18.24
N ALA A 367 -2.91 -7.58 -18.82
CA ALA A 367 -1.63 -7.04 -19.26
C ALA A 367 -0.68 -6.86 -18.07
N TYR A 368 -1.15 -6.32 -16.94
CA TYR A 368 -0.33 -6.21 -15.74
C TYR A 368 0.15 -7.58 -15.26
N PHE A 369 -0.75 -8.55 -15.15
CA PHE A 369 -0.41 -9.91 -14.73
C PHE A 369 0.60 -10.57 -15.67
N ILE A 370 0.37 -10.48 -16.98
CA ILE A 370 1.27 -11.09 -17.97
C ILE A 370 2.65 -10.43 -17.92
N TYR A 371 2.72 -9.10 -18.03
CA TYR A 371 3.98 -8.38 -18.18
C TYR A 371 4.76 -8.19 -16.89
N SER A 372 4.09 -8.00 -15.75
CA SER A 372 4.76 -7.66 -14.48
C SER A 372 4.95 -8.87 -13.57
N VAL A 373 4.13 -9.92 -13.73
CA VAL A 373 4.14 -11.10 -12.83
C VAL A 373 4.57 -12.35 -13.60
N TYR A 374 3.79 -12.79 -14.58
CA TYR A 374 4.02 -14.07 -15.25
C TYR A 374 5.34 -14.08 -16.02
N LEU A 375 5.59 -13.07 -16.87
CA LEU A 375 6.79 -13.02 -17.70
C LEU A 375 8.07 -12.82 -16.88
N SER A 376 7.99 -12.03 -15.81
CA SER A 376 9.13 -11.72 -14.96
C SER A 376 9.54 -12.87 -14.04
N ILE A 377 8.60 -13.73 -13.64
CA ILE A 377 8.82 -14.68 -12.53
C ILE A 377 8.57 -16.14 -12.94
N PHE A 378 7.48 -16.41 -13.65
CA PHE A 378 7.00 -17.77 -13.89
C PHE A 378 7.26 -18.28 -15.30
N SER A 379 7.63 -17.39 -16.22
CA SER A 379 7.84 -17.75 -17.62
C SER A 379 9.18 -18.47 -17.80
N PRO A 380 9.25 -19.49 -18.69
CA PRO A 380 10.53 -20.14 -19.02
C PRO A 380 11.59 -19.18 -19.56
N ILE A 381 11.15 -18.05 -20.12
CA ILE A 381 12.04 -16.99 -20.62
C ILE A 381 12.38 -15.94 -19.57
N ALA A 382 11.91 -16.04 -18.32
CA ALA A 382 12.15 -15.05 -17.26
C ALA A 382 13.62 -14.60 -17.13
N PRO A 383 14.65 -15.49 -17.18
CA PRO A 383 16.05 -15.09 -17.08
C PRO A 383 16.51 -14.16 -18.22
N ILE A 384 15.86 -14.25 -19.38
CA ILE A 384 16.22 -13.50 -20.59
C ILE A 384 15.16 -12.41 -20.87
N ALA A 385 13.97 -12.48 -20.28
CA ALA A 385 12.84 -11.57 -20.52
C ALA A 385 13.18 -10.12 -20.20
N ALA A 386 14.07 -9.89 -19.23
CA ALA A 386 14.68 -8.60 -18.91
C ALA A 386 15.42 -7.95 -20.11
N TYR A 387 15.90 -8.76 -21.04
CA TYR A 387 16.70 -8.37 -22.21
C TYR A 387 15.95 -8.51 -23.54
N ILE A 388 14.70 -8.97 -23.54
CA ILE A 388 13.88 -9.11 -24.74
C ILE A 388 13.05 -7.83 -24.90
N PRO A 389 13.30 -7.01 -25.95
CA PRO A 389 12.44 -5.89 -26.29
C PRO A 389 10.98 -6.34 -26.47
N TYR A 390 10.00 -5.45 -26.45
CA TYR A 390 8.56 -5.75 -26.48
C TYR A 390 7.94 -6.37 -25.22
N MET A 391 8.74 -6.95 -24.32
CA MET A 391 8.23 -7.62 -23.11
C MET A 391 7.91 -6.65 -21.98
N TRP A 392 8.33 -5.38 -22.11
CA TRP A 392 8.16 -4.37 -21.09
C TRP A 392 7.36 -3.18 -21.62
N SER A 393 6.31 -2.81 -20.90
CA SER A 393 5.39 -1.73 -21.27
C SER A 393 5.95 -0.32 -21.03
N MET A 394 7.26 -0.20 -20.79
CA MET A 394 7.92 1.01 -20.29
C MET A 394 8.90 1.67 -21.26
N GLY A 395 9.09 1.15 -22.48
CA GLY A 395 9.65 1.91 -23.62
C GLY A 395 11.18 1.86 -23.86
N ILE A 396 12.03 1.70 -22.83
CA ILE A 396 13.50 1.61 -22.99
C ILE A 396 13.92 0.17 -23.32
N GLY A 397 12.97 -0.76 -23.33
CA GLY A 397 13.11 -2.08 -23.96
C GLY A 397 13.95 -3.10 -23.19
N THR A 398 14.85 -2.70 -22.29
CA THR A 398 15.68 -3.65 -21.51
C THR A 398 16.10 -3.14 -20.13
N LEU A 399 16.20 -4.07 -19.18
CA LEU A 399 16.91 -3.93 -17.90
C LEU A 399 18.44 -4.05 -18.07
N GLY A 400 18.97 -3.65 -19.23
CA GLY A 400 20.36 -3.84 -19.60
C GLY A 400 20.82 -2.83 -20.65
N ALA A 401 22.13 -2.81 -20.91
CA ALA A 401 22.74 -1.89 -21.88
C ALA A 401 22.16 -2.07 -23.29
N VAL A 402 21.98 -0.96 -23.99
CA VAL A 402 21.53 -0.97 -25.38
C VAL A 402 22.66 -1.55 -26.23
N SER A 403 22.46 -2.73 -26.82
CA SER A 403 23.47 -3.43 -27.64
C SER A 403 22.90 -3.83 -29.00
N ASN A 404 23.74 -4.19 -29.96
CA ASN A 404 23.32 -4.60 -31.30
C ASN A 404 22.22 -5.67 -31.31
N SER A 405 22.22 -6.61 -30.36
CA SER A 405 21.20 -7.66 -30.25
C SER A 405 19.81 -7.12 -29.85
N VAL A 406 19.77 -5.98 -29.17
CA VAL A 406 18.55 -5.40 -28.58
C VAL A 406 17.99 -4.27 -29.43
N VAL A 407 18.84 -3.52 -30.14
CA VAL A 407 18.45 -2.30 -30.88
C VAL A 407 17.29 -2.54 -31.85
N LEU A 408 17.33 -3.62 -32.63
CA LEU A 408 16.27 -3.91 -33.61
C LEU A 408 14.92 -4.17 -32.92
N GLY A 409 14.93 -4.87 -31.79
CA GLY A 409 13.72 -5.08 -31.00
C GLY A 409 13.21 -3.80 -30.33
N LEU A 410 14.12 -2.93 -29.86
CA LEU A 410 13.75 -1.63 -29.30
C LEU A 410 13.06 -0.76 -30.36
N LEU A 411 13.67 -0.63 -31.54
CA LEU A 411 13.10 0.14 -32.66
C LEU A 411 11.74 -0.40 -33.08
N GLY A 412 11.59 -1.72 -33.22
CA GLY A 412 10.29 -2.28 -33.55
C GLY A 412 9.28 -2.11 -32.41
N THR A 413 9.69 -2.04 -31.13
CA THR A 413 8.76 -1.74 -30.02
C THR A 413 8.14 -0.36 -30.21
N TYR A 414 8.96 0.65 -30.50
CA TYR A 414 8.48 2.00 -30.84
C TYR A 414 7.61 2.00 -32.10
N ALA A 415 7.96 1.20 -33.12
CA ALA A 415 7.18 1.10 -34.36
C ALA A 415 5.79 0.49 -34.12
N ILE A 416 5.71 -0.63 -33.38
CA ILE A 416 4.46 -1.32 -33.07
C ILE A 416 3.57 -0.44 -32.18
N TYR A 417 4.10 0.09 -31.08
CA TYR A 417 3.33 0.98 -30.20
C TYR A 417 2.95 2.29 -30.88
N GLY A 418 3.82 2.81 -31.76
CA GLY A 418 3.51 3.93 -32.64
C GLY A 418 2.34 3.63 -33.56
N ALA A 419 2.36 2.49 -34.26
CA ALA A 419 1.27 2.06 -35.13
C ALA A 419 -0.04 1.85 -34.34
N LEU A 420 0.01 1.18 -33.19
CA LEU A 420 -1.16 0.98 -32.33
C LEU A 420 -1.69 2.32 -31.80
N SER A 421 -0.83 3.25 -31.39
CA SER A 421 -1.21 4.59 -30.98
C SER A 421 -1.77 5.43 -32.11
N PHE A 422 -1.31 5.22 -33.34
CA PHE A 422 -1.89 5.86 -34.51
C PHE A 422 -3.31 5.34 -34.78
N LEU A 423 -3.55 4.03 -34.65
CA LEU A 423 -4.83 3.39 -34.98
C LEU A 423 -5.88 3.51 -33.86
N PHE A 424 -5.49 3.30 -32.61
CA PHE A 424 -6.36 3.21 -31.44
C PHE A 424 -6.14 4.31 -30.42
N GLY A 425 -5.18 5.20 -30.66
CA GLY A 425 -4.80 6.27 -29.75
C GLY A 425 -3.95 5.78 -28.58
N SER A 426 -3.63 6.70 -27.69
CA SER A 426 -2.87 6.45 -26.45
C SER A 426 -3.52 5.43 -25.50
N ARG A 427 -4.75 4.98 -25.80
CA ARG A 427 -5.49 3.94 -25.08
C ARG A 427 -4.75 2.60 -25.02
N ASN A 428 -4.03 2.23 -26.08
CA ASN A 428 -3.32 0.95 -26.11
C ASN A 428 -2.23 0.87 -25.02
N LEU A 429 -1.59 2.00 -24.72
CA LEU A 429 -0.58 2.12 -23.68
C LEU A 429 -1.19 2.58 -22.36
N CYS A 430 -1.55 3.86 -22.29
CA CYS A 430 -1.93 4.57 -21.07
C CYS A 430 -3.29 4.17 -20.51
N ALA A 431 -3.95 3.15 -21.07
CA ALA A 431 -5.17 2.59 -20.52
C ALA A 431 -5.24 1.06 -20.54
N VAL A 432 -4.23 0.36 -21.09
CA VAL A 432 -4.20 -1.11 -21.15
C VAL A 432 -2.84 -1.65 -20.74
N THR A 433 -1.79 -1.42 -21.54
CA THR A 433 -0.52 -2.15 -21.36
C THR A 433 0.42 -1.54 -20.33
N CYS A 434 0.34 -0.24 -20.06
CA CYS A 434 1.12 0.38 -18.98
C CYS A 434 0.62 -0.13 -17.62
N THR A 435 1.53 -0.25 -16.66
CA THR A 435 1.19 -0.66 -15.27
C THR A 435 0.41 0.43 -14.53
N ALA A 436 0.68 1.71 -14.82
CA ALA A 436 0.07 2.85 -14.15
C ALA A 436 -1.47 2.92 -14.20
N PRO A 437 -2.13 2.63 -15.34
CA PRO A 437 -3.57 2.43 -15.39
C PRO A 437 -4.14 1.55 -14.29
N MET A 438 -3.48 0.44 -13.93
CA MET A 438 -3.98 -0.49 -12.91
C MET A 438 -4.08 0.20 -11.54
N MET A 439 -3.06 0.97 -11.18
CA MET A 439 -3.01 1.66 -9.88
C MET A 439 -3.95 2.85 -9.81
N TYR A 440 -4.05 3.65 -10.88
CA TYR A 440 -4.89 4.85 -10.85
C TYR A 440 -6.39 4.57 -11.00
N GLN A 441 -6.77 3.39 -11.50
CA GLN A 441 -8.16 3.09 -11.82
C GLN A 441 -8.88 2.25 -10.76
N GLY A 442 -8.26 1.90 -9.63
CA GLY A 442 -8.98 1.31 -8.50
C GLY A 442 -10.00 2.28 -7.90
N ASN A 443 -11.06 1.78 -7.27
CA ASN A 443 -12.12 2.60 -6.66
C ASN A 443 -11.60 3.77 -5.80
N PHE A 444 -10.76 3.47 -4.81
CA PHE A 444 -10.16 4.49 -3.93
C PHE A 444 -9.34 5.52 -4.72
N TYR A 445 -8.39 5.07 -5.55
CA TYR A 445 -7.50 5.97 -6.31
C TYR A 445 -8.24 6.79 -7.36
N ASP A 446 -9.29 6.25 -7.96
CA ASP A 446 -10.16 6.98 -8.90
C ASP A 446 -10.79 8.21 -8.24
N SER A 447 -11.21 8.08 -6.98
CA SER A 447 -11.83 9.18 -6.24
C SER A 447 -10.86 10.37 -6.03
N LEU A 448 -9.55 10.11 -6.05
CA LEU A 448 -8.51 11.14 -5.91
C LEU A 448 -8.41 12.08 -7.12
N LYS A 449 -9.13 11.82 -8.23
CA LYS A 449 -9.19 12.73 -9.38
C LYS A 449 -9.72 14.13 -9.03
N VAL A 450 -10.38 14.29 -7.88
CA VAL A 450 -10.72 15.60 -7.29
C VAL A 450 -9.48 16.49 -7.16
N TYR A 451 -8.31 15.92 -6.89
CA TYR A 451 -7.04 16.65 -6.77
C TYR A 451 -6.56 17.29 -8.07
N ASN A 452 -7.02 16.83 -9.23
CA ASN A 452 -6.79 17.55 -10.49
C ASN A 452 -7.37 18.97 -10.46
N ARG A 453 -8.44 19.20 -9.69
CA ARG A 453 -9.12 20.50 -9.59
C ARG A 453 -8.89 21.22 -8.29
N SER A 454 -8.52 20.53 -7.21
CA SER A 454 -8.28 21.18 -5.92
C SER A 454 -6.81 21.57 -5.71
N SER A 455 -5.86 20.75 -6.18
CA SER A 455 -4.42 21.01 -6.01
C SER A 455 -3.90 22.18 -6.84
N ARG A 456 -2.84 22.84 -6.37
CA ARG A 456 -2.24 24.00 -7.06
C ARG A 456 -1.66 23.63 -8.43
N VAL A 457 -0.97 22.49 -8.52
CA VAL A 457 -0.35 22.02 -9.76
C VAL A 457 -1.41 21.46 -10.71
N GLY A 458 -2.33 20.62 -10.22
CA GLY A 458 -3.42 20.06 -11.01
C GLY A 458 -4.27 21.13 -11.70
N LYS A 459 -4.60 22.22 -10.99
CA LYS A 459 -5.34 23.37 -11.56
C LYS A 459 -4.66 23.99 -12.79
N LYS A 460 -3.33 24.07 -12.79
CA LYS A 460 -2.55 24.60 -13.93
C LYS A 460 -2.52 23.64 -15.12
N LEU A 461 -2.84 22.37 -14.90
CA LEU A 461 -2.84 21.31 -15.90
C LEU A 461 -4.23 21.02 -16.47
N LEU A 462 -5.26 21.70 -15.98
CA LEU A 462 -6.61 21.63 -16.53
C LEU A 462 -6.61 22.07 -18.00
N THR A 463 -7.49 21.47 -18.81
CA THR A 463 -7.67 21.68 -20.26
C THR A 463 -6.75 20.88 -21.19
N SER A 464 -7.17 20.77 -22.46
CA SER A 464 -6.43 20.16 -23.56
C SER A 464 -5.14 20.87 -23.96
N ARG A 465 -4.95 22.14 -23.54
CA ARG A 465 -3.75 22.92 -23.88
C ARG A 465 -2.56 22.46 -23.06
N ILE A 466 -1.40 22.32 -23.72
CA ILE A 466 -0.14 21.98 -23.08
C ILE A 466 0.55 23.29 -22.68
N SER A 467 0.86 23.46 -21.40
CA SER A 467 1.60 24.63 -20.92
C SER A 467 3.05 24.58 -21.42
N PRO A 468 3.72 25.73 -21.59
CA PRO A 468 5.12 25.77 -22.03
C PRO A 468 6.06 24.95 -21.14
N TRP A 469 5.85 24.99 -19.82
CA TRP A 469 6.66 24.24 -18.86
C TRP A 469 6.51 22.72 -19.02
N VAL A 470 5.29 22.19 -19.23
CA VAL A 470 5.07 20.76 -19.49
C VAL A 470 5.74 20.33 -20.78
N ARG A 471 5.69 21.19 -21.80
CA ARG A 471 6.40 20.92 -23.06
C ARG A 471 7.91 20.86 -22.85
N GLY A 472 8.46 21.77 -22.04
CA GLY A 472 9.88 21.77 -21.66
C GLY A 472 10.28 20.49 -20.93
N VAL A 473 9.50 20.07 -19.92
CA VAL A 473 9.74 18.81 -19.20
C VAL A 473 9.65 17.60 -20.14
N ALA A 474 8.58 17.48 -20.91
CA ALA A 474 8.37 16.36 -21.83
C ALA A 474 9.50 16.22 -22.87
N LEU A 475 9.95 17.34 -23.46
CA LEU A 475 11.07 17.35 -24.39
C LEU A 475 12.38 17.04 -23.68
N GLY A 476 12.64 17.65 -22.52
CA GLY A 476 13.85 17.42 -21.75
C GLY A 476 14.03 15.95 -21.36
N VAL A 477 12.99 15.31 -20.85
CA VAL A 477 13.02 13.89 -20.49
C VAL A 477 13.20 13.02 -21.74
N SER A 478 12.48 13.30 -22.82
CA SER A 478 12.61 12.52 -24.05
C SER A 478 14.01 12.61 -24.66
N MET A 479 14.62 13.81 -24.62
CA MET A 479 15.99 14.02 -25.09
C MET A 479 17.02 13.35 -24.18
N LEU A 480 16.82 13.38 -22.86
CA LEU A 480 17.68 12.69 -21.90
C LEU A 480 17.69 11.18 -22.15
N VAL A 481 16.51 10.57 -22.31
CA VAL A 481 16.38 9.13 -22.59
C VAL A 481 16.99 8.76 -23.94
N LEU A 482 16.82 9.60 -24.96
CA LEU A 482 17.44 9.38 -26.26
C LEU A 482 18.97 9.47 -26.17
N ALA A 483 19.49 10.50 -25.50
CA ALA A 483 20.92 10.67 -25.30
C ALA A 483 21.54 9.50 -24.53
N SER A 484 20.88 9.03 -23.47
CA SER A 484 21.35 7.88 -22.70
C SER A 484 21.35 6.60 -23.52
N ALA A 485 20.30 6.36 -24.31
CA ALA A 485 20.23 5.20 -25.20
C ALA A 485 21.36 5.20 -26.24
N VAL A 486 21.68 6.36 -26.82
CA VAL A 486 22.79 6.51 -27.77
C VAL A 486 24.14 6.31 -27.09
N ILE A 487 24.37 6.91 -25.92
CA ILE A 487 25.62 6.74 -25.16
C ILE A 487 25.82 5.27 -24.76
N SER A 488 24.76 4.62 -24.28
CA SER A 488 24.77 3.20 -23.92
C SER A 488 25.08 2.30 -25.11
N TYR A 489 24.50 2.59 -26.28
CA TYR A 489 24.82 1.88 -27.52
C TYR A 489 26.28 2.03 -27.94
N LEU A 490 26.82 3.26 -27.91
CA LEU A 490 28.22 3.49 -28.25
C LEU A 490 29.18 2.88 -27.21
N ASN A 491 28.74 2.75 -25.96
CA ASN A 491 29.49 2.07 -24.90
C ASN A 491 29.51 0.54 -25.09
N SER A 492 28.39 -0.06 -25.48
CA SER A 492 28.31 -1.51 -25.73
C SER A 492 29.12 -1.95 -26.96
N GLU A 493 29.19 -1.10 -27.99
CA GLU A 493 30.05 -1.31 -29.16
C GLU A 493 31.53 -0.97 -28.89
N SER A 494 31.89 -0.63 -27.65
CA SER A 494 33.25 -0.28 -27.20
C SER A 494 33.88 0.95 -27.89
N ILE A 495 33.06 1.78 -28.55
CA ILE A 495 33.49 3.03 -29.20
C ILE A 495 33.81 4.10 -28.15
N ILE A 496 33.02 4.13 -27.07
CA ILE A 496 33.21 5.02 -25.92
C ILE A 496 33.26 4.15 -24.65
N ARG A 497 33.89 4.62 -23.58
CA ARG A 497 33.85 3.98 -22.25
C ARG A 497 33.19 4.94 -21.27
N PHE A 498 31.86 4.93 -21.23
CA PHE A 498 31.09 5.78 -20.34
C PHE A 498 30.16 4.95 -19.46
N THR A 499 30.45 4.93 -18.16
CA THR A 499 29.64 4.26 -17.13
C THR A 499 29.63 5.13 -15.88
N VAL A 500 28.51 5.14 -15.15
CA VAL A 500 28.39 5.84 -13.85
C VAL A 500 28.51 4.80 -12.75
N TYR A 501 29.56 4.87 -11.93
CA TYR A 501 29.86 3.84 -10.92
C TYR A 501 29.84 2.41 -11.49
N SER A 502 30.40 2.22 -12.68
CA SER A 502 30.40 0.93 -13.41
C SER A 502 29.03 0.43 -13.88
N VAL A 503 28.00 1.28 -13.82
CA VAL A 503 26.65 1.00 -14.32
C VAL A 503 26.43 1.68 -15.66
N ASP A 504 25.77 0.98 -16.58
CA ASP A 504 25.34 1.54 -17.87
C ASP A 504 24.29 2.65 -17.67
N ILE A 505 24.42 3.73 -18.45
CA ILE A 505 23.59 4.92 -18.28
C ILE A 505 22.10 4.69 -18.59
N SER A 506 21.77 3.80 -19.54
CA SER A 506 20.37 3.51 -19.88
C SER A 506 19.70 2.73 -18.77
N PHE A 507 20.42 1.75 -18.20
CA PHE A 507 19.93 1.00 -17.06
C PHE A 507 19.72 1.90 -15.84
N LEU A 508 20.69 2.77 -15.54
CA LEU A 508 20.59 3.71 -14.43
C LEU A 508 19.36 4.64 -14.56
N ILE A 509 19.10 5.16 -15.76
CA ILE A 509 17.92 6.00 -16.01
C ILE A 509 16.64 5.19 -15.88
N TYR A 510 16.60 3.96 -16.39
CA TYR A 510 15.46 3.08 -16.19
C TYR A 510 15.16 2.91 -14.70
N PHE A 511 16.16 2.54 -13.91
CA PHE A 511 16.06 2.28 -12.48
C PHE A 511 15.54 3.50 -11.72
N ILE A 512 16.15 4.67 -11.92
CA ILE A 512 15.72 5.91 -11.26
C ILE A 512 14.30 6.31 -11.68
N TRP A 513 13.96 6.15 -12.96
CA TRP A 513 12.71 6.69 -13.48
C TRP A 513 11.50 5.81 -13.16
N PHE A 514 11.65 4.49 -13.33
CA PHE A 514 10.56 3.54 -13.18
C PHE A 514 10.48 2.95 -11.78
N ASP A 515 11.62 2.60 -11.18
CA ASP A 515 11.62 1.94 -9.88
C ASP A 515 11.52 2.95 -8.73
N ILE A 516 11.74 4.25 -8.97
CA ILE A 516 11.72 5.28 -7.93
C ILE A 516 10.80 6.45 -8.28
N LEU A 517 11.15 7.22 -9.30
CA LEU A 517 10.47 8.50 -9.59
C LEU A 517 8.98 8.28 -9.89
N TRP A 518 8.64 7.20 -10.58
CA TRP A 518 7.25 6.87 -10.86
C TRP A 518 6.41 6.68 -9.59
N TYR A 519 6.93 5.96 -8.59
CA TYR A 519 6.25 5.80 -7.30
C TYR A 519 6.16 7.09 -6.52
N ILE A 520 7.21 7.92 -6.54
CA ILE A 520 7.16 9.27 -5.95
C ILE A 520 6.02 10.09 -6.57
N ILE A 521 5.88 10.05 -7.89
CA ILE A 521 4.79 10.72 -8.61
C ILE A 521 3.43 10.12 -8.23
N PHE A 522 3.34 8.79 -8.06
CA PHE A 522 2.13 8.11 -7.63
C PHE A 522 1.69 8.50 -6.21
N ILE A 523 2.58 8.47 -5.23
CA ILE A 523 2.28 8.88 -3.85
C ILE A 523 1.90 10.37 -3.79
N SER A 524 2.46 11.17 -4.71
CA SER A 524 2.22 12.61 -4.82
C SER A 524 0.91 13.01 -5.52
N ILE A 525 0.00 12.07 -5.84
CA ILE A 525 -1.34 12.36 -6.40
C ILE A 525 -2.07 13.52 -5.69
N PRO A 526 -2.08 13.62 -4.34
CA PRO A 526 -2.80 14.69 -3.66
C PRO A 526 -2.29 16.11 -3.99
N PHE A 527 -1.06 16.21 -4.47
CA PHE A 527 -0.41 17.48 -4.81
C PHE A 527 -0.33 17.73 -6.33
N LEU A 528 -0.12 16.67 -7.11
CA LEU A 528 0.08 16.75 -8.56
C LEU A 528 -1.19 16.50 -9.37
N GLY A 529 -2.14 15.75 -8.80
CA GLY A 529 -3.29 15.19 -9.51
C GLY A 529 -3.05 13.73 -9.95
N THR A 530 -4.11 13.09 -10.45
CA THR A 530 -4.02 11.72 -10.99
C THR A 530 -3.40 11.73 -12.39
N PHE A 531 -2.76 10.62 -12.77
CA PHE A 531 -2.00 10.51 -14.03
C PHE A 531 -0.97 11.64 -14.22
N ALA A 532 -0.37 12.10 -13.12
CA ALA A 532 0.66 13.12 -13.11
C ALA A 532 1.83 12.76 -14.03
N CYS A 533 2.16 11.48 -14.16
CA CYS A 533 3.21 10.98 -15.05
C CYS A 533 3.07 11.50 -16.50
N VAL A 534 1.86 11.56 -17.05
CA VAL A 534 1.62 12.06 -18.42
C VAL A 534 1.21 13.53 -18.45
N THR A 535 0.51 14.04 -17.43
CA THR A 535 0.04 15.43 -17.44
C THR A 535 1.15 16.44 -17.17
N THR A 536 2.21 16.02 -16.47
CA THR A 536 3.42 16.83 -16.23
C THR A 536 4.52 16.63 -17.27
N GLY A 537 4.44 15.56 -18.07
CA GLY A 537 5.43 15.23 -19.11
C GLY A 537 6.60 14.35 -18.63
N TYR A 538 6.61 13.87 -17.39
CA TYR A 538 7.66 12.99 -16.89
C TYR A 538 7.68 11.61 -17.58
N CYS A 539 6.54 11.06 -17.99
CA CYS A 539 6.51 9.76 -18.67
C CYS A 539 6.81 9.92 -20.17
N TYR A 540 8.09 9.78 -20.57
CA TYR A 540 8.49 9.89 -21.98
C TYR A 540 7.76 8.87 -22.87
N TRP A 541 7.53 7.65 -22.37
CA TRP A 541 6.84 6.60 -23.12
C TRP A 541 5.36 6.97 -23.38
N GLY A 542 4.70 7.54 -22.37
CA GLY A 542 3.36 8.10 -22.50
C GLY A 542 3.32 9.31 -23.43
N VAL A 543 4.30 10.21 -23.34
CA VAL A 543 4.46 11.40 -24.20
C VAL A 543 4.61 11.00 -25.67
N PHE A 544 5.44 10.01 -25.97
CA PHE A 544 5.59 9.47 -27.33
C PHE A 544 4.24 8.96 -27.87
N ASN A 545 3.56 8.08 -27.13
CA ASN A 545 2.27 7.53 -27.54
C ASN A 545 1.17 8.59 -27.67
N GLN A 546 1.17 9.61 -26.81
CA GLN A 546 0.28 10.77 -26.90
C GLN A 546 0.56 11.65 -28.13
N ALA A 547 1.84 11.84 -28.48
CA ALA A 547 2.22 12.57 -29.69
C ALA A 547 1.71 11.86 -30.94
N VAL A 548 1.95 10.54 -31.05
CA VAL A 548 1.47 9.75 -32.19
C VAL A 548 -0.06 9.68 -32.21
N SER A 549 -0.71 9.48 -31.06
CA SER A 549 -2.18 9.48 -30.94
C SER A 549 -2.81 10.79 -31.37
N ARG A 550 -2.14 11.93 -31.14
CA ARG A 550 -2.63 13.24 -31.57
C ARG A 550 -2.63 13.38 -33.09
N ILE A 551 -1.72 12.70 -33.79
CA ILE A 551 -1.66 12.68 -35.25
C ILE A 551 -2.62 11.60 -35.81
N GLY A 552 -2.76 10.47 -35.12
CA GLY A 552 -3.53 9.30 -35.53
C GLY A 552 -5.04 9.45 -35.65
N LEU A 553 -5.72 8.34 -35.90
CA LEU A 553 -7.17 8.28 -36.17
C LEU A 553 -8.03 8.48 -34.93
N PHE A 554 -7.47 8.24 -33.74
CA PHE A 554 -8.21 8.23 -32.49
C PHE A 554 -8.71 9.62 -32.08
N ARG A 555 -9.99 9.69 -31.72
CA ARG A 555 -10.66 10.86 -31.18
C ARG A 555 -11.96 10.43 -30.47
N LEU A 556 -12.45 11.28 -29.58
CA LEU A 556 -13.80 11.13 -29.04
C LEU A 556 -14.77 11.88 -29.95
N LYS A 557 -15.86 11.25 -30.35
CA LYS A 557 -16.94 11.89 -31.13
C LYS A 557 -18.24 11.88 -30.33
N VAL A 558 -19.10 12.84 -30.62
CA VAL A 558 -20.48 12.83 -30.14
C VAL A 558 -21.43 12.43 -31.27
N ARG A 559 -22.54 11.78 -30.94
CA ARG A 559 -23.57 11.42 -31.91
C ARG A 559 -24.35 12.67 -32.34
N ASP A 560 -24.68 13.52 -31.38
CA ASP A 560 -25.39 14.77 -31.59
C ASP A 560 -24.78 15.91 -30.74
N PRO A 561 -24.22 16.97 -31.35
CA PRO A 561 -23.73 18.15 -30.63
C PRO A 561 -24.81 18.88 -29.82
N GLU A 562 -26.07 18.89 -30.27
CA GLU A 562 -27.15 19.61 -29.55
C GLU A 562 -27.43 19.00 -28.18
N THR A 563 -27.36 17.67 -28.08
CA THR A 563 -27.47 16.97 -26.80
C THR A 563 -26.42 17.48 -25.80
N CYS A 564 -25.20 17.83 -26.25
CA CYS A 564 -24.17 18.42 -25.38
C CYS A 564 -24.45 19.87 -24.97
N VAL A 565 -25.18 20.64 -25.79
CA VAL A 565 -25.66 21.98 -25.45
C VAL A 565 -26.73 21.87 -24.37
N LYS A 566 -27.70 20.97 -24.55
CA LYS A 566 -28.84 20.73 -23.63
C LYS A 566 -28.43 20.07 -22.30
N CYS A 567 -27.28 19.38 -22.27
CA CYS A 567 -26.77 18.69 -21.08
C CYS A 567 -26.48 19.67 -19.93
N LYS A 568 -27.22 19.55 -18.82
CA LYS A 568 -27.02 20.39 -17.62
C LYS A 568 -25.82 19.95 -16.79
N THR A 569 -25.54 18.65 -16.77
CA THR A 569 -24.44 18.10 -15.98
C THR A 569 -23.13 18.11 -16.79
N VAL A 570 -22.00 18.27 -16.11
CA VAL A 570 -20.66 18.28 -16.74
C VAL A 570 -19.84 17.07 -16.27
N ASP A 571 -20.54 15.94 -16.13
CA ASP A 571 -20.00 14.73 -15.51
C ASP A 571 -18.80 14.17 -16.29
N CYS A 572 -18.80 14.31 -17.63
CA CYS A 572 -17.70 13.88 -18.49
C CYS A 572 -16.38 14.61 -18.20
N ALA A 573 -16.44 15.92 -17.92
CA ALA A 573 -15.27 16.69 -17.48
C ALA A 573 -14.88 16.32 -16.04
N ASN A 574 -15.89 16.04 -15.21
CA ASN A 574 -15.69 15.69 -13.81
C ASN A 574 -15.04 14.32 -13.62
N ALA A 575 -15.33 13.38 -14.50
CA ALA A 575 -14.77 12.04 -14.49
C ALA A 575 -13.42 11.94 -15.18
N CYS A 576 -13.00 12.93 -16.00
CA CYS A 576 -11.75 12.83 -16.72
C CYS A 576 -10.53 12.79 -15.77
N PRO A 577 -9.76 11.69 -15.75
CA PRO A 577 -8.66 11.52 -14.79
C PRO A 577 -7.41 12.33 -15.14
N VAL A 578 -7.36 12.94 -16.33
CA VAL A 578 -6.29 13.86 -16.77
C VAL A 578 -6.76 15.32 -16.84
N GLY A 579 -7.94 15.64 -16.28
CA GLY A 579 -8.40 17.02 -16.12
C GLY A 579 -8.79 17.76 -17.41
N LEU A 580 -9.29 17.05 -18.44
CA LEU A 580 -9.72 17.64 -19.72
C LEU A 580 -11.11 18.28 -19.63
N THR A 581 -11.18 19.43 -18.97
CA THR A 581 -12.44 20.14 -18.69
C THR A 581 -13.05 20.85 -19.90
N ASP A 582 -12.25 21.20 -20.89
CA ASP A 582 -12.67 21.90 -22.11
C ASP A 582 -13.30 20.97 -23.17
N MET A 583 -13.33 19.66 -22.91
CA MET A 583 -13.86 18.63 -23.81
C MET A 583 -15.29 18.94 -24.30
N ARG A 584 -16.16 19.43 -23.41
CA ARG A 584 -17.53 19.82 -23.75
C ARG A 584 -17.58 20.91 -24.82
N GLY A 585 -16.72 21.93 -24.70
CA GLY A 585 -16.67 23.02 -25.68
C GLY A 585 -16.27 22.53 -27.08
N TRP A 586 -15.39 21.54 -27.15
CA TRP A 586 -15.01 20.90 -28.41
C TRP A 586 -16.14 20.06 -29.01
N PHE A 587 -16.86 19.29 -28.21
CA PHE A 587 -18.03 18.54 -28.68
C PHE A 587 -19.11 19.44 -29.26
N ILE A 588 -19.40 20.57 -28.60
CA ILE A 588 -20.39 21.54 -29.08
C ILE A 588 -19.92 22.21 -30.39
N LYS A 589 -18.65 22.62 -30.46
CA LYS A 589 -18.13 23.39 -31.61
C LYS A 589 -17.83 22.53 -32.84
N LYS A 590 -17.33 21.30 -32.65
CA LYS A 590 -16.79 20.46 -33.73
C LYS A 590 -17.40 19.07 -33.83
N GLY A 591 -18.22 18.65 -32.86
CA GLY A 591 -18.72 17.27 -32.78
C GLY A 591 -17.64 16.24 -32.40
N GLU A 592 -16.39 16.67 -32.20
CA GLU A 592 -15.26 15.80 -31.88
C GLU A 592 -14.26 16.46 -30.94
N PHE A 593 -13.54 15.64 -30.17
CA PHE A 593 -12.49 16.04 -29.26
C PHE A 593 -11.25 15.20 -29.47
N LYS A 594 -10.12 15.90 -29.69
CA LYS A 594 -8.80 15.31 -29.82
C LYS A 594 -7.82 16.14 -29.00
N SER A 595 -7.05 15.49 -28.14
CA SER A 595 -6.11 16.16 -27.24
C SER A 595 -4.87 15.30 -27.03
N PHE A 596 -3.72 15.96 -26.94
CA PHE A 596 -2.46 15.31 -26.58
C PHE A 596 -2.55 14.62 -25.21
N LYS A 597 -3.14 15.29 -24.21
CA LYS A 597 -3.25 14.74 -22.86
C LYS A 597 -4.29 13.62 -22.73
N CYS A 598 -5.10 13.35 -23.76
CA CYS A 598 -6.09 12.29 -23.71
C CYS A 598 -5.37 10.94 -23.62
N ILE A 599 -5.75 10.12 -22.64
CA ILE A 599 -5.21 8.76 -22.42
C ILE A 599 -6.20 7.64 -22.79
N GLY A 600 -7.39 7.99 -23.28
CA GLY A 600 -8.32 7.02 -23.84
C GLY A 600 -8.97 6.04 -22.83
N ILE A 601 -8.99 6.36 -21.53
CA ILE A 601 -9.57 5.50 -20.47
C ILE A 601 -11.07 5.26 -20.67
N GLY A 602 -11.82 6.28 -21.11
CA GLY A 602 -13.25 6.13 -21.38
C GLY A 602 -14.21 6.48 -20.25
N GLU A 603 -13.75 7.01 -19.12
CA GLU A 603 -14.68 7.41 -18.04
C GLU A 603 -15.68 8.47 -18.49
N CYS A 604 -15.25 9.42 -19.33
CA CYS A 604 -16.15 10.40 -19.93
C CYS A 604 -17.27 9.76 -20.79
N VAL A 605 -17.01 8.61 -21.40
CA VAL A 605 -18.00 7.84 -22.17
C VAL A 605 -18.96 7.13 -21.22
N ASP A 606 -18.43 6.52 -20.16
CA ASP A 606 -19.22 5.75 -19.19
C ASP A 606 -20.15 6.60 -18.33
N VAL A 607 -19.73 7.79 -17.93
CA VAL A 607 -20.54 8.71 -17.10
C VAL A 607 -21.53 9.54 -17.92
N CYS A 608 -21.45 9.53 -19.26
CA CYS A 608 -22.34 10.34 -20.10
C CYS A 608 -23.80 9.89 -19.91
N PRO A 609 -24.70 10.75 -19.37
CA PRO A 609 -26.07 10.32 -19.07
C PRO A 609 -26.89 10.01 -20.33
N TYR A 610 -26.52 10.61 -21.47
CA TYR A 610 -27.20 10.45 -22.75
C TYR A 610 -26.54 9.42 -23.68
N ASN A 611 -25.47 8.73 -23.24
CA ASN A 611 -24.68 7.82 -24.09
C ASN A 611 -24.28 8.45 -25.43
N ASN A 612 -23.98 9.75 -25.41
CA ASN A 612 -23.76 10.55 -26.61
C ASN A 612 -22.31 10.52 -27.08
N ILE A 613 -21.36 10.29 -26.16
CA ILE A 613 -19.92 10.25 -26.46
C ILE A 613 -19.53 8.81 -26.83
N TYR A 614 -18.74 8.63 -27.88
CA TYR A 614 -18.19 7.32 -28.26
C TYR A 614 -16.74 7.43 -28.76
N PHE A 615 -16.05 6.30 -28.76
CA PHE A 615 -14.70 6.21 -29.31
C PHE A 615 -14.73 6.13 -30.83
N TYR A 616 -14.00 7.01 -31.49
CA TYR A 616 -13.73 6.94 -32.91
C TYR A 616 -12.26 6.54 -33.12
N ASP A 617 -12.04 5.44 -33.84
CA ASP A 617 -10.75 4.82 -34.10
C ASP A 617 -10.74 4.14 -35.47
N VAL A 618 -9.70 3.34 -35.77
CA VAL A 618 -9.58 2.59 -37.03
C VAL A 618 -10.83 1.77 -37.38
N ARG A 619 -11.53 1.18 -36.40
CA ARG A 619 -12.71 0.34 -36.65
C ARG A 619 -13.84 1.16 -37.27
N ASN A 620 -14.02 2.38 -36.77
CA ASN A 620 -15.03 3.30 -37.26
C ASN A 620 -14.65 3.86 -38.63
N TRP A 621 -13.38 4.23 -38.80
CA TRP A 621 -12.86 4.71 -40.08
C TRP A 621 -13.02 3.67 -41.21
N ILE A 622 -12.70 2.40 -40.93
CA ILE A 622 -12.90 1.29 -41.88
C ILE A 622 -14.39 1.13 -42.21
N LYS A 623 -15.29 1.15 -41.22
CA LYS A 623 -16.73 1.05 -41.44
C LYS A 623 -17.28 2.18 -42.31
N GLU A 624 -16.83 3.42 -42.09
CA GLU A 624 -17.21 4.57 -42.92
C GLU A 624 -16.71 4.44 -44.36
N LYS A 625 -15.46 3.99 -44.55
CA LYS A 625 -14.89 3.78 -45.89
C LYS A 625 -15.54 2.62 -46.66
N LEU A 626 -15.92 1.54 -45.98
CA LEU A 626 -16.62 0.42 -46.59
C LEU A 626 -18.08 0.78 -46.94
N ARG A 627 -18.75 1.58 -46.10
CA ARG A 627 -20.11 2.08 -46.39
C ARG A 627 -20.15 3.12 -47.50
N SER A 628 -19.12 3.96 -47.64
CA SER A 628 -19.00 4.94 -48.73
C SER A 628 -18.76 4.32 -50.11
N LYS A 629 -18.44 3.01 -50.18
CA LYS A 629 -18.25 2.26 -51.44
C LYS A 629 -19.47 1.42 -51.84
N ARG A 630 -20.51 1.36 -51.01
CA ARG A 630 -21.85 0.90 -51.39
C ARG A 630 -22.72 2.12 -51.60
#